data_AF-A0A4R0JFU4-F1
#
_entry.id   AF-A0A4R0JFU4-F1
#
_cell.length_a   1.000
_cell.length_b   1.000
_cell.length_c   1.000
_cell.angle_alpha   90.00
_cell.angle_beta   90.00
_cell.angle_gamma   90.00
#
_symmetry.space_group_name_H-M   'P 1'
#
loop_
_entity.id
_entity.type
_entity.pdbx_description
1 polymer ?
#
loop_
_entity_poly.entity_id
_entity_poly.type
_entity_poly.pdbx_seq_one_letter_code
_entity_poly.pdbx_strand_id
1 'polypeptide(L)'
;MTAAPNTPSQTTGFHEGELAVQTRAGLRDAASRLEGMLAPVSLTGGRAAILGLQSFAVLVARDEQHRLWASPLVAQPGFLAGHGQLLLVKTKPAPADALHNLAPDQAAGVLAIDLERRRRVRVNGWITDVAENGLTLDVHEAFGNCPSYVQPRQITQGPSRPVSPTHSALAAGGGLTDEARRIITTADMFFLGTEHPTRGADASHKGGSPGFVQVDGADVIWPDYAGNNMFNSMGNLNIDPTAALLFIDFESGDVLQLTGRATLEWNSNNAAGNDFATGRSVRFHATAGALWASAITQQTA
;
A
#
# COMPACT_ATOMS: atom_id res chain seq x y z
N MET A 1 18.29 2.92 -34.86
CA MET A 1 18.01 1.76 -33.99
C MET A 1 18.23 2.22 -32.56
N THR A 2 17.21 2.79 -31.94
CA THR A 2 17.23 3.21 -30.53
C THR A 2 17.05 1.96 -29.67
N ALA A 3 17.99 1.70 -28.77
CA ALA A 3 17.93 0.59 -27.83
C ALA A 3 16.65 0.71 -26.99
N ALA A 4 15.92 -0.41 -26.86
CA ALA A 4 14.82 -0.52 -25.92
C ALA A 4 15.34 -0.22 -24.49
N PRO A 5 14.59 0.48 -23.63
CA PRO A 5 14.98 0.67 -22.24
C PRO A 5 15.20 -0.70 -21.60
N ASN A 6 16.31 -0.85 -20.88
CA ASN A 6 16.68 -2.08 -20.17
C ASN A 6 15.60 -2.43 -19.14
N THR A 7 14.63 -3.26 -19.51
CA THR A 7 13.73 -3.89 -18.55
C THR A 7 14.59 -4.76 -17.62
N PRO A 8 14.63 -4.53 -16.30
CA PRO A 8 15.41 -5.34 -15.39
C PRO A 8 14.97 -6.81 -15.50
N SER A 9 15.93 -7.73 -15.55
CA SER A 9 15.66 -9.17 -15.67
C SER A 9 14.75 -9.65 -14.54
N GLN A 10 13.59 -10.22 -14.88
CA GLN A 10 12.62 -10.72 -13.89
C GLN A 10 13.23 -11.87 -13.09
N THR A 11 13.69 -11.55 -11.89
CA THR A 11 14.21 -12.53 -10.94
C THR A 11 13.02 -13.09 -10.18
N THR A 12 12.72 -14.38 -10.35
CA THR A 12 11.58 -15.03 -9.72
C THR A 12 11.89 -15.49 -8.30
N GLY A 13 10.86 -15.59 -7.45
CA GLY A 13 10.99 -16.07 -6.08
C GLY A 13 11.33 -14.97 -5.08
N PHE A 14 11.62 -15.36 -3.84
CA PHE A 14 11.88 -14.40 -2.76
C PHE A 14 13.19 -13.65 -2.97
N HIS A 15 13.20 -12.34 -2.71
CA HIS A 15 14.41 -11.53 -2.77
C HIS A 15 15.17 -11.56 -1.42
N GLU A 16 16.39 -11.02 -1.41
CA GLU A 16 17.34 -11.08 -0.30
C GLU A 16 16.77 -10.56 1.03
N GLY A 17 15.93 -9.53 0.98
CA GLY A 17 15.28 -8.94 2.15
C GLY A 17 14.23 -9.86 2.77
N GLU A 18 13.37 -10.45 1.94
CA GLU A 18 12.38 -11.44 2.39
C GLU A 18 13.07 -12.66 3.00
N LEU A 19 14.11 -13.18 2.34
CA LEU A 19 14.90 -14.31 2.84
C LEU A 19 15.51 -14.02 4.21
N ALA A 20 16.08 -12.82 4.39
CA ALA A 20 16.67 -12.39 5.66
C ALA A 20 15.63 -12.32 6.79
N VAL A 21 14.48 -11.70 6.53
CA VAL A 21 13.39 -11.58 7.51
C VAL A 21 12.78 -12.95 7.84
N GLN A 22 12.53 -13.79 6.82
CA GLN A 22 12.02 -15.16 6.99
C GLN A 22 12.96 -16.01 7.86
N THR A 23 14.27 -15.91 7.61
CA THR A 23 15.29 -16.64 8.36
C THR A 23 15.31 -16.18 9.81
N ARG A 24 15.36 -14.86 10.03
CA ARG A 24 15.37 -14.29 11.38
C ARG A 24 14.08 -14.57 12.16
N ALA A 25 12.95 -14.68 11.48
CA ALA A 25 11.67 -15.06 12.08
C ALA A 25 11.53 -16.57 12.32
N GLY A 26 12.46 -17.41 11.85
CA GLY A 26 12.36 -18.87 11.94
C GLY A 26 11.26 -19.47 11.05
N LEU A 27 10.87 -18.78 9.98
CA LEU A 27 9.72 -19.13 9.12
C LEU A 27 10.12 -19.49 7.69
N ARG A 28 11.42 -19.73 7.43
CA ARG A 28 11.95 -20.00 6.09
C ARG A 28 11.29 -21.22 5.42
N ASP A 29 11.09 -22.30 6.15
CA ASP A 29 10.47 -23.53 5.63
C ASP A 29 8.98 -23.38 5.32
N ALA A 30 8.29 -22.52 6.06
CA ALA A 30 6.90 -22.20 5.78
C ALA A 30 6.79 -21.30 4.54
N ALA A 31 7.68 -20.32 4.41
CA ALA A 31 7.72 -19.38 3.30
C ALA A 31 8.09 -20.05 1.98
N SER A 32 9.05 -20.99 1.96
CA SER A 32 9.49 -21.67 0.73
C SER A 32 8.34 -22.39 -0.02
N ARG A 33 7.33 -22.85 0.71
CA ARG A 33 6.12 -23.49 0.13
C ARG A 33 5.26 -22.51 -0.67
N LEU A 34 5.47 -21.21 -0.51
CA LEU A 34 4.71 -20.14 -1.16
C LEU A 34 5.46 -19.51 -2.34
N GLU A 35 6.68 -19.95 -2.65
CA GLU A 35 7.51 -19.38 -3.72
C GLU A 35 6.81 -19.40 -5.09
N GLY A 36 6.01 -20.44 -5.36
CA GLY A 36 5.20 -20.53 -6.57
C GLY A 36 4.14 -19.43 -6.72
N MET A 37 3.79 -18.70 -5.65
CA MET A 37 2.91 -17.53 -5.73
C MET A 37 3.58 -16.32 -6.39
N LEU A 38 4.92 -16.29 -6.42
CA LEU A 38 5.75 -15.24 -7.03
C LEU A 38 6.14 -15.58 -8.48
N ALA A 39 5.53 -16.61 -9.07
CA ALA A 39 5.77 -16.94 -10.47
C ALA A 39 5.20 -15.83 -11.39
N PRO A 40 5.81 -15.60 -12.57
CA PRO A 40 5.33 -14.63 -13.55
C PRO A 40 3.84 -14.83 -13.84
N VAL A 41 3.10 -13.73 -13.90
CA VAL A 41 1.63 -13.78 -13.95
C VAL A 41 1.08 -13.35 -15.30
N SER A 42 -0.02 -13.98 -15.68
CA SER A 42 -0.92 -13.49 -16.72
C SER A 42 -2.24 -13.08 -16.07
N LEU A 43 -2.59 -11.81 -16.18
CA LEU A 43 -3.88 -11.23 -15.78
C LEU A 43 -4.95 -11.60 -16.81
N THR A 44 -5.30 -12.88 -16.85
CA THR A 44 -6.37 -13.42 -17.70
C THR A 44 -7.35 -14.25 -16.87
N GLY A 45 -8.51 -14.56 -17.45
CA GLY A 45 -9.53 -15.40 -16.83
C GLY A 45 -9.97 -14.89 -15.45
N GLY A 46 -9.94 -15.77 -14.45
CA GLY A 46 -10.42 -15.48 -13.09
C GLY A 46 -9.71 -14.29 -12.42
N ARG A 47 -8.41 -14.07 -12.66
CA ARG A 47 -7.69 -12.92 -12.06
C ARG A 47 -8.18 -11.59 -12.64
N ALA A 48 -8.31 -11.52 -13.96
CA ALA A 48 -8.86 -10.35 -14.65
C ALA A 48 -10.30 -10.08 -14.20
N ALA A 49 -11.12 -11.13 -14.04
CA ALA A 49 -12.48 -10.99 -13.53
C ALA A 49 -12.51 -10.45 -12.10
N ILE A 50 -11.63 -10.91 -11.21
CA ILE A 50 -11.55 -10.41 -9.82
C ILE A 50 -11.18 -8.93 -9.79
N LEU A 51 -10.17 -8.54 -10.57
CA LEU A 51 -9.75 -7.13 -10.69
C LEU A 51 -10.89 -6.26 -11.25
N GLY A 52 -11.59 -6.74 -12.29
CA GLY A 52 -12.70 -6.03 -12.91
C GLY A 52 -13.92 -5.82 -11.99
N LEU A 53 -14.05 -6.59 -10.92
CA LEU A 53 -15.13 -6.41 -9.94
C LEU A 53 -14.82 -5.35 -8.87
N GLN A 54 -13.57 -4.88 -8.80
CA GLN A 54 -13.17 -3.94 -7.75
C GLN A 54 -13.67 -2.53 -8.06
N SER A 55 -14.06 -1.79 -7.02
CA SER A 55 -14.37 -0.36 -7.06
C SER A 55 -13.37 0.49 -6.26
N PHE A 56 -12.44 -0.17 -5.55
CA PHE A 56 -11.42 0.47 -4.73
C PHE A 56 -10.08 -0.24 -4.91
N ALA A 57 -9.02 0.56 -5.00
CA ALA A 57 -7.64 0.09 -4.99
C ALA A 57 -6.72 1.11 -4.34
N VAL A 58 -5.50 0.69 -4.03
CA VAL A 58 -4.42 1.58 -3.58
C VAL A 58 -3.26 1.47 -4.56
N LEU A 59 -2.79 2.61 -5.04
CA LEU A 59 -1.59 2.75 -5.85
C LEU A 59 -0.43 3.20 -4.98
N VAL A 60 0.73 2.58 -5.15
CA VAL A 60 2.00 2.98 -4.54
C VAL A 60 2.99 3.26 -5.65
N ALA A 61 3.52 4.48 -5.69
CA ALA A 61 4.51 4.93 -6.67
C ALA A 61 5.27 6.16 -6.13
N ARG A 62 6.17 6.74 -6.93
CA ARG A 62 6.91 7.94 -6.56
C ARG A 62 6.33 9.20 -7.21
N ASP A 63 6.34 10.30 -6.46
CA ASP A 63 6.03 11.63 -6.98
C ASP A 63 7.21 12.22 -7.78
N GLU A 64 7.03 13.43 -8.31
CA GLU A 64 8.06 14.18 -9.05
C GLU A 64 9.32 14.50 -8.21
N GLN A 65 9.21 14.49 -6.88
CA GLN A 65 10.34 14.67 -5.96
C GLN A 65 10.95 13.33 -5.53
N HIS A 66 10.59 12.23 -6.22
CA HIS A 66 11.01 10.87 -5.93
C HIS A 66 10.64 10.39 -4.51
N ARG A 67 9.60 10.94 -3.88
CA ARG A 67 9.07 10.44 -2.60
C ARG A 67 8.05 9.35 -2.87
N LEU A 68 8.13 8.26 -2.11
CA LEU A 68 7.17 7.16 -2.22
C LEU A 68 5.86 7.56 -1.53
N TRP A 69 4.74 7.38 -2.21
CA TRP A 69 3.40 7.66 -1.67
C TRP A 69 2.46 6.48 -1.90
N ALA A 70 1.39 6.44 -1.11
CA ALA A 70 0.27 5.53 -1.29
C ALA A 70 -1.01 6.36 -1.52
N SER A 71 -1.79 6.03 -2.54
CA SER A 71 -2.92 6.83 -3.02
C SER A 71 -4.16 5.97 -3.23
N PRO A 72 -5.33 6.37 -2.74
CA PRO A 72 -6.57 5.66 -3.02
C PRO A 72 -7.03 5.91 -4.45
N LEU A 73 -7.50 4.85 -5.11
CA LEU A 73 -8.16 4.89 -6.40
C LEU A 73 -9.58 4.38 -6.21
N VAL A 74 -10.56 5.22 -6.54
CA VAL A 74 -11.99 4.87 -6.43
C VAL A 74 -12.67 5.15 -7.75
N ALA A 75 -13.30 4.13 -8.32
CA ALA A 75 -14.01 4.21 -9.58
C ALA A 75 -15.03 3.07 -9.69
N GLN A 76 -15.86 3.12 -10.72
CA GLN A 76 -16.83 2.05 -10.98
C GLN A 76 -16.13 0.74 -11.33
N PRO A 77 -16.74 -0.42 -11.03
CA PRO A 77 -16.24 -1.73 -11.47
C PRO A 77 -15.87 -1.72 -12.96
N GLY A 78 -14.76 -2.37 -13.28
CA GLY A 78 -14.13 -2.38 -14.61
C GLY A 78 -13.04 -1.33 -14.80
N PHE A 79 -12.75 -0.52 -13.77
CA PHE A 79 -11.64 0.43 -13.81
C PHE A 79 -10.28 -0.26 -13.74
N LEU A 80 -10.18 -1.44 -13.12
CA LEU A 80 -9.01 -2.31 -13.19
C LEU A 80 -9.27 -3.39 -14.24
N ALA A 81 -8.58 -3.33 -15.38
CA ALA A 81 -8.73 -4.31 -16.46
C ALA A 81 -7.40 -5.01 -16.75
N GLY A 82 -7.34 -6.31 -16.45
CA GLY A 82 -6.19 -7.17 -16.73
C GLY A 82 -6.20 -7.72 -18.16
N HIS A 83 -5.11 -7.53 -18.90
CA HIS A 83 -4.95 -7.87 -20.31
C HIS A 83 -3.58 -8.55 -20.53
N GLY A 84 -3.49 -9.85 -20.26
CA GLY A 84 -2.21 -10.57 -20.39
C GLY A 84 -1.23 -10.09 -19.32
N GLN A 85 -0.13 -9.46 -19.71
CA GLN A 85 0.82 -8.86 -18.74
C GLN A 85 0.48 -7.41 -18.40
N LEU A 86 -0.57 -6.83 -18.98
CA LEU A 86 -0.93 -5.44 -18.73
C LEU A 86 -2.04 -5.32 -17.69
N LEU A 87 -1.95 -4.32 -16.84
CA LEU A 87 -3.07 -3.80 -16.05
C LEU A 87 -3.40 -2.39 -16.53
N LEU A 88 -4.60 -2.22 -17.08
CA LEU A 88 -5.16 -0.92 -17.39
C LEU A 88 -5.92 -0.40 -16.16
N VAL A 89 -5.56 0.78 -15.69
CA VAL A 89 -6.23 1.48 -14.58
C VAL A 89 -6.91 2.71 -15.15
N LYS A 90 -8.23 2.67 -15.27
CA LYS A 90 -9.08 3.69 -15.93
C LYS A 90 -9.51 4.80 -14.97
N THR A 91 -8.59 5.25 -14.14
CA THR A 91 -8.77 6.37 -13.23
C THR A 91 -7.40 6.88 -12.78
N LYS A 92 -7.34 8.06 -12.18
CA LYS A 92 -6.14 8.67 -11.62
C LYS A 92 -6.34 9.08 -10.17
N PRO A 93 -5.25 9.24 -9.40
CA PRO A 93 -5.32 9.93 -8.12
C PRO A 93 -5.96 11.31 -8.25
N ALA A 94 -6.74 11.71 -7.24
CA ALA A 94 -7.46 12.98 -7.24
C ALA A 94 -6.50 14.19 -7.33
N PRO A 95 -6.96 15.38 -7.77
CA PRO A 95 -6.11 16.57 -7.86
C PRO A 95 -5.37 16.98 -6.57
N ALA A 96 -5.93 16.65 -5.40
CA ALA A 96 -5.34 16.92 -4.09
C ALA A 96 -4.32 15.85 -3.64
N ASP A 97 -4.25 14.71 -4.35
CA ASP A 97 -3.41 13.56 -4.02
C ASP A 97 -1.95 13.79 -4.41
N ALA A 98 -1.02 13.33 -3.57
CA ALA A 98 0.41 13.44 -3.81
C ALA A 98 0.90 12.78 -5.13
N LEU A 99 0.16 11.79 -5.65
CA LEU A 99 0.44 11.12 -6.91
C LEU A 99 -0.40 11.63 -8.09
N HIS A 100 -1.03 12.81 -7.98
CA HIS A 100 -1.85 13.35 -9.08
C HIS A 100 -1.07 13.51 -10.40
N ASN A 101 0.14 14.07 -10.32
CA ASN A 101 1.04 14.32 -11.45
C ASN A 101 2.03 13.16 -11.68
N LEU A 102 1.55 11.93 -11.57
CA LEU A 102 2.39 10.75 -11.73
C LEU A 102 3.05 10.70 -13.11
N ALA A 103 4.35 10.40 -13.15
CA ALA A 103 5.09 10.18 -14.39
C ALA A 103 5.07 8.69 -14.81
N PRO A 104 5.18 8.36 -16.11
CA PRO A 104 5.46 7.01 -16.55
C PRO A 104 6.90 6.59 -16.20
N ASP A 105 7.28 5.38 -16.60
CA ASP A 105 8.62 4.83 -16.50
C ASP A 105 9.14 4.66 -15.06
N GLN A 106 8.28 4.18 -14.17
CA GLN A 106 8.64 3.90 -12.77
C GLN A 106 7.93 2.66 -12.21
N ALA A 107 8.48 2.10 -11.13
CA ALA A 107 7.86 1.00 -10.41
C ALA A 107 6.55 1.43 -9.74
N ALA A 108 5.58 0.51 -9.71
CA ALA A 108 4.32 0.71 -9.00
C ALA A 108 3.79 -0.59 -8.39
N GLY A 109 3.21 -0.45 -7.21
CA GLY A 109 2.44 -1.50 -6.53
C GLY A 109 0.96 -1.12 -6.51
N VAL A 110 0.08 -2.05 -6.85
CA VAL A 110 -1.37 -1.87 -6.79
C VAL A 110 -1.97 -2.93 -5.88
N LEU A 111 -2.71 -2.49 -4.87
CA LEU A 111 -3.54 -3.37 -4.05
C LEU A 111 -5.00 -3.17 -4.43
N ALA A 112 -5.55 -4.13 -5.17
CA ALA A 112 -6.97 -4.20 -5.44
C ALA A 112 -7.66 -4.93 -4.28
N ILE A 113 -8.59 -4.29 -3.58
CA ILE A 113 -9.16 -4.83 -2.33
C ILE A 113 -10.66 -4.59 -2.22
N ASP A 114 -11.39 -5.69 -1.99
CA ASP A 114 -12.78 -5.73 -1.60
C ASP A 114 -12.82 -5.93 -0.08
N LEU A 115 -13.08 -4.84 0.66
CA LEU A 115 -13.14 -4.88 2.12
C LEU A 115 -14.33 -5.71 2.60
N GLU A 116 -15.48 -5.63 1.94
CA GLU A 116 -16.71 -6.35 2.29
C GLU A 116 -16.49 -7.88 2.22
N ARG A 117 -15.98 -8.37 1.08
CA ARG A 117 -15.71 -9.80 0.87
C ARG A 117 -14.35 -10.23 1.40
N ARG A 118 -13.58 -9.30 1.96
CA ARG A 118 -12.21 -9.49 2.46
C ARG A 118 -11.27 -10.11 1.43
N ARG A 119 -11.40 -9.72 0.16
CA ARG A 119 -10.58 -10.25 -0.94
C ARG A 119 -9.58 -9.20 -1.37
N ARG A 120 -8.34 -9.61 -1.60
CA ARG A 120 -7.30 -8.70 -2.06
C ARG A 120 -6.35 -9.36 -3.04
N VAL A 121 -5.94 -8.59 -4.04
CA VAL A 121 -4.96 -8.96 -5.04
C VAL A 121 -3.89 -7.87 -5.05
N ARG A 122 -2.64 -8.27 -4.89
CA ARG A 122 -1.50 -7.40 -5.15
C ARG A 122 -1.08 -7.56 -6.59
N VAL A 123 -0.75 -6.45 -7.22
CA VAL A 123 -0.25 -6.37 -8.59
C VAL A 123 0.94 -5.42 -8.57
N ASN A 124 2.14 -5.94 -8.76
CA ASN A 124 3.37 -5.16 -8.77
C ASN A 124 3.94 -5.15 -10.18
N GLY A 125 4.46 -4.00 -10.61
CA GLY A 125 4.90 -3.83 -11.97
C GLY A 125 5.54 -2.48 -12.24
N TRP A 126 5.54 -2.10 -13.51
CA TRP A 126 6.13 -0.87 -14.01
C TRP A 126 5.08 -0.06 -14.75
N ILE A 127 4.95 1.23 -14.44
CA ILE A 127 4.07 2.14 -15.17
C ILE A 127 4.72 2.43 -16.52
N THR A 128 4.04 2.05 -17.60
CA THR A 128 4.52 2.26 -18.98
C THR A 128 3.86 3.45 -19.66
N ASP A 129 2.68 3.84 -19.20
CA ASP A 129 1.95 4.98 -19.75
C ASP A 129 1.08 5.64 -18.68
N VAL A 130 0.97 6.97 -18.77
CA VAL A 130 0.10 7.79 -17.94
C VAL A 130 -0.67 8.76 -18.84
N ALA A 131 -1.94 8.47 -19.07
CA ALA A 131 -2.84 9.23 -19.94
C ALA A 131 -3.84 10.07 -19.13
N GLU A 132 -4.55 11.02 -19.74
CA GLU A 132 -5.50 11.90 -19.01
C GLU A 132 -6.48 11.14 -18.10
N ASN A 133 -6.99 9.99 -18.55
CA ASN A 133 -8.03 9.22 -17.86
C ASN A 133 -7.54 7.92 -17.21
N GLY A 134 -6.24 7.73 -17.06
CA GLY A 134 -5.73 6.48 -16.50
C GLY A 134 -4.24 6.26 -16.64
N LEU A 135 -3.84 5.03 -16.34
CA LEU A 135 -2.45 4.58 -16.40
C LEU A 135 -2.38 3.09 -16.77
N THR A 136 -1.27 2.70 -17.38
CA THR A 136 -0.99 1.32 -17.79
C THR A 136 0.21 0.79 -17.03
N LEU A 137 0.08 -0.39 -16.44
CA LEU A 137 1.20 -1.11 -15.82
C LEU A 137 1.56 -2.33 -16.67
N ASP A 138 2.84 -2.53 -16.91
CA ASP A 138 3.41 -3.84 -17.23
C ASP A 138 3.63 -4.62 -15.93
N VAL A 139 2.95 -5.74 -15.78
CA VAL A 139 2.81 -6.48 -14.52
C VAL A 139 3.87 -7.56 -14.43
N HIS A 140 4.63 -7.53 -13.35
CA HIS A 140 5.67 -8.51 -13.06
C HIS A 140 5.16 -9.59 -12.10
N GLU A 141 4.37 -9.19 -11.09
CA GLU A 141 3.83 -10.10 -10.08
C GLU A 141 2.35 -9.79 -9.84
N ALA A 142 1.51 -10.82 -9.75
CA ALA A 142 0.18 -10.65 -9.16
C ALA A 142 -0.31 -11.88 -8.40
N PHE A 143 -0.70 -11.66 -7.14
CA PHE A 143 -1.07 -12.74 -6.25
C PHE A 143 -2.16 -12.32 -5.27
N GLY A 144 -3.03 -13.28 -4.96
CA GLY A 144 -4.01 -13.13 -3.89
C GLY A 144 -3.32 -13.27 -2.54
N ASN A 145 -3.75 -12.48 -1.55
CA ASN A 145 -3.20 -12.55 -0.19
C ASN A 145 -4.25 -12.90 0.85
N CYS A 146 -3.78 -13.47 1.96
CA CYS A 146 -4.60 -13.93 3.09
C CYS A 146 -5.59 -12.84 3.57
N PRO A 147 -6.88 -13.13 3.84
CA PRO A 147 -7.88 -12.13 4.23
C PRO A 147 -7.78 -11.67 5.70
N SER A 148 -6.78 -12.16 6.45
CA SER A 148 -6.62 -11.84 7.88
C SER A 148 -6.56 -10.33 8.12
N TYR A 149 -7.21 -9.92 9.22
CA TYR A 149 -7.30 -8.55 9.72
C TYR A 149 -7.98 -7.53 8.79
N VAL A 150 -8.54 -7.94 7.66
CA VAL A 150 -9.43 -7.08 6.87
C VAL A 150 -10.76 -6.98 7.60
N GLN A 151 -11.10 -5.78 8.05
CA GLN A 151 -12.39 -5.50 8.67
C GLN A 151 -13.46 -5.29 7.58
N PRO A 152 -14.54 -6.11 7.56
CA PRO A 152 -15.60 -5.97 6.57
C PRO A 152 -16.26 -4.59 6.61
N ARG A 153 -16.28 -3.90 5.47
CA ARG A 153 -17.08 -2.68 5.26
C ARG A 153 -17.37 -2.46 3.78
N GLN A 154 -18.48 -1.81 3.49
CA GLN A 154 -18.80 -1.36 2.14
C GLN A 154 -18.29 0.07 1.95
N ILE A 155 -17.30 0.24 1.07
CA ILE A 155 -16.81 1.56 0.66
C ILE A 155 -17.79 2.12 -0.37
N THR A 156 -18.22 3.36 -0.14
CA THR A 156 -19.04 4.11 -1.08
C THR A 156 -18.36 5.43 -1.42
N GLN A 157 -18.62 5.96 -2.61
CA GLN A 157 -18.37 7.37 -2.86
C GLN A 157 -19.50 8.15 -2.20
N GLY A 158 -19.17 8.90 -1.16
CA GLY A 158 -20.04 9.88 -0.53
C GLY A 158 -20.36 11.05 -1.47
N PRO A 159 -21.19 12.00 -1.01
CA PRO A 159 -21.51 13.19 -1.80
C PRO A 159 -20.22 13.94 -2.15
N SER A 160 -20.15 14.45 -3.39
CA SER A 160 -19.04 15.30 -3.83
C SER A 160 -18.85 16.44 -2.84
N ARG A 161 -17.68 16.47 -2.19
CA ARG A 161 -17.29 17.56 -1.30
C ARG A 161 -16.51 18.61 -2.10
N PRO A 162 -16.62 19.90 -1.74
CA PRO A 162 -15.71 20.92 -2.26
C PRO A 162 -14.28 20.45 -2.03
N VAL A 163 -13.43 20.60 -3.07
CA VAL A 163 -12.00 20.31 -2.94
C VAL A 163 -11.43 21.26 -1.90
N SER A 164 -11.12 20.74 -0.72
CA SER A 164 -10.35 21.48 0.29
C SER A 164 -8.89 21.52 -0.16
N PRO A 165 -8.16 22.61 0.13
CA PRO A 165 -6.73 22.65 -0.09
C PRO A 165 -6.04 21.48 0.63
N THR A 166 -5.03 20.88 -0.01
CA THR A 166 -4.18 19.91 0.66
C THR A 166 -3.41 20.61 1.78
N HIS A 167 -3.54 20.10 2.99
CA HIS A 167 -2.82 20.59 4.17
C HIS A 167 -1.63 19.69 4.48
N SER A 168 -0.57 20.26 5.04
CA SER A 168 0.54 19.48 5.59
C SER A 168 0.05 18.64 6.77
N ALA A 169 0.39 17.35 6.78
CA ALA A 169 0.16 16.49 7.94
C ALA A 169 1.22 16.67 9.05
N LEU A 170 2.29 17.43 8.78
CA LEU A 170 3.31 17.78 9.75
C LEU A 170 3.16 19.24 10.18
N ALA A 171 3.21 19.46 11.50
CA ALA A 171 3.26 20.77 12.11
C ALA A 171 4.64 21.43 11.92
N ALA A 172 4.72 22.76 12.04
CA ALA A 172 5.97 23.50 11.90
C ALA A 172 7.08 23.04 12.88
N GLY A 173 6.70 22.47 14.02
CA GLY A 173 7.62 21.87 15.01
C GLY A 173 8.10 20.46 14.69
N GLY A 174 7.73 19.89 13.53
CA GLY A 174 8.21 18.59 13.05
C GLY A 174 7.36 17.38 13.42
N GLY A 175 6.42 17.48 14.38
CA GLY A 175 5.48 16.40 14.72
C GLY A 175 4.26 16.32 13.81
N LEU A 176 3.49 15.23 13.91
CA LEU A 176 2.18 15.11 13.26
C LEU A 176 1.20 16.15 13.81
N THR A 177 0.33 16.68 12.94
CA THR A 177 -0.78 17.56 13.38
C THR A 177 -1.78 16.79 14.23
N ASP A 178 -2.55 17.50 15.06
CA ASP A 178 -3.58 16.88 15.90
C ASP A 178 -4.58 16.06 15.08
N GLU A 179 -4.93 16.57 13.90
CA GLU A 179 -5.84 15.89 12.99
C GLU A 179 -5.24 14.62 12.39
N ALA A 180 -3.98 14.67 11.94
CA ALA A 180 -3.29 13.46 11.47
C ALA A 180 -3.17 12.42 12.61
N ARG A 181 -2.83 12.86 13.82
CA ARG A 181 -2.74 12.00 15.01
C ARG A 181 -4.09 11.37 15.34
N ARG A 182 -5.19 12.13 15.26
CA ARG A 182 -6.56 11.60 15.45
C ARG A 182 -6.84 10.49 14.45
N ILE A 183 -6.70 10.76 13.15
CA ILE A 183 -6.94 9.79 12.08
C ILE A 183 -6.13 8.50 12.30
N ILE A 184 -4.84 8.61 12.63
CA ILE A 184 -3.96 7.44 12.84
C ILE A 184 -4.39 6.63 14.06
N THR A 185 -4.67 7.27 15.19
CA THR A 185 -4.92 6.57 16.45
C THR A 185 -6.31 5.94 16.54
N THR A 186 -7.28 6.45 15.77
CA THR A 186 -8.62 5.85 15.65
C THR A 186 -8.72 4.83 14.52
N ALA A 187 -7.71 4.75 13.64
CA ALA A 187 -7.71 3.81 12.53
C ALA A 187 -7.65 2.36 13.01
N ASP A 188 -8.48 1.54 12.38
CA ASP A 188 -8.48 0.09 12.51
C ASP A 188 -7.79 -0.62 11.34
N MET A 189 -7.40 0.15 10.33
CA MET A 189 -6.58 -0.28 9.20
C MET A 189 -5.87 0.90 8.55
N PHE A 190 -4.80 0.58 7.82
CA PHE A 190 -4.12 1.50 6.91
C PHE A 190 -3.47 0.72 5.77
N PHE A 191 -2.99 1.45 4.77
CA PHE A 191 -2.23 0.86 3.67
C PHE A 191 -0.77 1.27 3.76
N LEU A 192 0.12 0.31 3.49
CA LEU A 192 1.56 0.46 3.53
C LEU A 192 2.13 0.25 2.14
N GLY A 193 2.78 1.28 1.62
CA GLY A 193 3.65 1.23 0.45
C GLY A 193 5.11 1.00 0.85
N THR A 194 5.77 0.09 0.16
CA THR A 194 7.21 -0.20 0.31
C THR A 194 7.82 -0.43 -1.06
N GLU A 195 9.14 -0.35 -1.18
CA GLU A 195 9.82 -0.60 -2.45
C GLU A 195 11.10 -1.39 -2.23
N HIS A 196 11.43 -2.24 -3.20
CA HIS A 196 12.77 -2.80 -3.35
C HIS A 196 13.46 -2.15 -4.55
N PRO A 197 14.74 -1.74 -4.44
CA PRO A 197 15.45 -1.03 -5.52
C PRO A 197 15.45 -1.76 -6.87
N THR A 198 15.38 -3.10 -6.86
CA THR A 198 15.40 -3.93 -8.08
C THR A 198 14.15 -4.75 -8.31
N ARG A 199 13.25 -4.86 -7.31
CA ARG A 199 12.01 -5.65 -7.40
C ARG A 199 10.77 -4.77 -7.54
N GLY A 200 10.91 -3.45 -7.32
CA GLY A 200 9.85 -2.47 -7.51
C GLY A 200 9.00 -2.25 -6.26
N ALA A 201 7.91 -1.52 -6.43
CA ALA A 201 7.01 -1.12 -5.37
C ALA A 201 5.95 -2.18 -5.05
N ASP A 202 5.52 -2.23 -3.80
CA ASP A 202 4.49 -3.12 -3.26
C ASP A 202 3.49 -2.31 -2.42
N ALA A 203 2.21 -2.63 -2.59
CA ALA A 203 1.11 -2.07 -1.82
C ALA A 203 0.48 -3.15 -0.92
N SER A 204 0.33 -2.83 0.36
CA SER A 204 -0.17 -3.77 1.37
C SER A 204 -1.20 -3.16 2.30
N HIS A 205 -2.03 -4.01 2.90
CA HIS A 205 -3.02 -3.63 3.91
C HIS A 205 -2.54 -4.11 5.28
N LYS A 206 -2.64 -3.24 6.29
CA LYS A 206 -2.40 -3.54 7.70
C LYS A 206 -3.69 -3.24 8.46
N GLY A 207 -4.13 -4.17 9.31
CA GLY A 207 -5.36 -4.02 10.08
C GLY A 207 -5.20 -4.57 11.48
N GLY A 208 -5.98 -4.03 12.41
CA GLY A 208 -5.99 -4.37 13.83
C GLY A 208 -7.20 -3.75 14.52
N SER A 209 -7.27 -3.84 15.84
CA SER A 209 -8.27 -3.08 16.62
C SER A 209 -7.90 -1.60 16.64
N PRO A 210 -8.86 -0.66 16.65
CA PRO A 210 -8.55 0.76 16.87
C PRO A 210 -7.55 0.96 18.02
N GLY A 211 -6.55 1.81 17.80
CA GLY A 211 -5.43 2.00 18.73
C GLY A 211 -4.26 1.01 18.57
N PHE A 212 -4.29 0.11 17.59
CA PHE A 212 -3.12 -0.73 17.27
C PHE A 212 -1.95 0.06 16.66
N VAL A 213 -2.23 1.24 16.10
CA VAL A 213 -1.22 2.18 15.63
C VAL A 213 -1.04 3.27 16.68
N GLN A 214 0.21 3.48 17.09
CA GLN A 214 0.61 4.47 18.08
C GLN A 214 1.36 5.61 17.40
N VAL A 215 1.31 6.80 18.00
CA VAL A 215 1.98 8.00 17.51
C VAL A 215 2.86 8.61 18.60
N ASP A 216 4.11 8.89 18.26
CA ASP A 216 5.09 9.58 19.11
C ASP A 216 5.82 10.66 18.30
N GLY A 217 5.43 11.93 18.46
CA GLY A 217 5.94 13.03 17.64
C GLY A 217 5.61 12.85 16.15
N ALA A 218 6.64 12.57 15.34
CA ALA A 218 6.52 12.26 13.90
C ALA A 218 6.54 10.76 13.61
N ASP A 219 6.72 9.93 14.65
CA ASP A 219 6.78 8.49 14.51
C ASP A 219 5.38 7.87 14.57
N VAL A 220 5.16 6.89 13.70
CA VAL A 220 3.99 6.02 13.64
C VAL A 220 4.46 4.58 13.88
N ILE A 221 3.90 3.91 14.86
CA ILE A 221 4.38 2.61 15.34
C ILE A 221 3.23 1.61 15.31
N TRP A 222 3.44 0.43 14.74
CA TRP A 222 2.43 -0.64 14.75
C TRP A 222 3.07 -2.03 14.89
N PRO A 223 2.33 -3.02 15.44
CA PRO A 223 2.77 -4.41 15.49
C PRO A 223 2.79 -5.07 14.11
N ASP A 224 3.80 -5.91 13.85
CA ASP A 224 3.78 -6.82 12.70
C ASP A 224 3.03 -8.11 13.06
N TYR A 225 1.73 -8.16 12.77
CA TYR A 225 0.91 -9.35 13.00
C TYR A 225 1.28 -10.54 12.10
N ALA A 226 0.93 -11.74 12.55
CA ALA A 226 1.14 -12.96 11.78
C ALA A 226 0.40 -12.91 10.43
N GLY A 227 1.18 -12.92 9.35
CA GLY A 227 0.67 -12.83 7.98
C GLY A 227 0.70 -14.16 7.24
N ASN A 228 0.87 -14.07 5.92
CA ASN A 228 1.06 -15.23 5.03
C ASN A 228 2.51 -15.77 5.02
N ASN A 229 3.38 -15.31 5.93
CA ASN A 229 4.80 -15.67 5.99
C ASN A 229 5.65 -15.34 4.75
N MET A 230 5.14 -14.62 3.76
CA MET A 230 5.95 -14.20 2.59
C MET A 230 6.90 -13.05 2.94
N PHE A 231 6.49 -12.19 3.89
CA PHE A 231 7.25 -11.03 4.35
C PHE A 231 7.53 -9.95 3.29
N ASN A 232 6.78 -9.84 2.19
CA ASN A 232 7.06 -8.88 1.10
C ASN A 232 7.39 -7.45 1.58
N SER A 233 6.48 -6.84 2.35
CA SER A 233 6.68 -5.46 2.81
C SER A 233 7.82 -5.35 3.82
N MET A 234 8.00 -6.34 4.70
CA MET A 234 9.09 -6.31 5.69
C MET A 234 10.45 -6.63 5.07
N GLY A 235 10.48 -7.47 4.04
CA GLY A 235 11.66 -7.77 3.24
C GLY A 235 12.11 -6.55 2.46
N ASN A 236 11.18 -5.83 1.84
CA ASN A 236 11.46 -4.52 1.23
C ASN A 236 12.10 -3.57 2.24
N LEU A 237 11.46 -3.37 3.41
CA LEU A 237 11.97 -2.49 4.47
C LEU A 237 13.34 -2.91 5.03
N ASN A 238 13.70 -4.18 4.95
CA ASN A 238 15.01 -4.66 5.35
C ASN A 238 16.12 -4.23 4.38
N ILE A 239 15.78 -3.87 3.13
CA ILE A 239 16.72 -3.45 2.09
C ILE A 239 16.66 -1.94 1.84
N ASP A 240 15.46 -1.39 1.72
CA ASP A 240 15.21 0.04 1.57
C ASP A 240 14.17 0.49 2.60
N PRO A 241 14.54 1.39 3.55
CA PRO A 241 13.60 1.84 4.57
C PRO A 241 12.53 2.80 4.01
N THR A 242 12.58 3.23 2.75
CA THR A 242 11.55 4.11 2.19
C THR A 242 10.16 3.45 2.26
N ALA A 243 9.21 4.20 2.82
CA ALA A 243 7.85 3.73 3.04
C ALA A 243 6.83 4.85 2.84
N ALA A 244 5.60 4.44 2.56
CA ALA A 244 4.43 5.31 2.49
C ALA A 244 3.29 4.74 3.32
N LEU A 245 2.55 5.60 4.01
CA LEU A 245 1.33 5.22 4.71
C LEU A 245 0.14 5.97 4.12
N LEU A 246 -0.98 5.27 3.98
CA LEU A 246 -2.27 5.83 3.61
C LEU A 246 -3.31 5.44 4.65
N PHE A 247 -3.91 6.46 5.26
CA PHE A 247 -5.07 6.34 6.14
C PHE A 247 -6.28 6.99 5.47
N ILE A 248 -7.43 6.37 5.65
CA ILE A 248 -8.72 6.90 5.20
C ILE A 248 -9.62 6.93 6.42
N ASP A 249 -10.06 8.12 6.80
CA ASP A 249 -11.11 8.28 7.79
C ASP A 249 -12.45 8.07 7.09
N PHE A 250 -13.00 6.87 7.17
CA PHE A 250 -14.25 6.52 6.47
C PHE A 250 -15.50 7.24 7.02
N GLU A 251 -15.41 7.87 8.20
CA GLU A 251 -16.50 8.66 8.77
C GLU A 251 -16.55 10.05 8.15
N SER A 252 -15.41 10.75 8.11
CA SER A 252 -15.31 12.09 7.52
C SER A 252 -15.14 12.04 5.99
N GLY A 253 -14.54 10.98 5.47
CA GLY A 253 -14.05 10.87 4.10
C GLY A 253 -12.66 11.46 3.89
N ASP A 254 -11.96 11.89 4.93
CA ASP A 254 -10.66 12.53 4.82
C ASP A 254 -9.55 11.49 4.53
N VAL A 255 -8.58 11.90 3.71
CA VAL A 255 -7.45 11.08 3.29
C VAL A 255 -6.16 11.67 3.83
N LEU A 256 -5.40 10.83 4.54
CA LEU A 256 -4.08 11.16 5.06
C LEU A 256 -3.02 10.28 4.39
N GLN A 257 -2.13 10.92 3.63
CA GLN A 257 -0.97 10.29 3.03
C GLN A 257 0.28 10.73 3.80
N LEU A 258 1.18 9.79 4.11
CA LEU A 258 2.49 10.06 4.72
C LEU A 258 3.59 9.41 3.89
N THR A 259 4.72 10.08 3.77
CA THR A 259 5.96 9.54 3.18
C THR A 259 7.11 9.67 4.17
N GLY A 260 7.99 8.67 4.21
CA GLY A 260 9.04 8.62 5.22
C GLY A 260 9.88 7.37 5.18
N ARG A 261 10.42 7.02 6.35
CA ARG A 261 11.30 5.86 6.53
C ARG A 261 10.75 4.94 7.61
N ALA A 262 10.66 3.64 7.32
CA ALA A 262 10.26 2.63 8.28
C ALA A 262 11.40 1.65 8.60
N THR A 263 11.45 1.21 9.85
CA THR A 263 12.39 0.20 10.33
C THR A 263 11.63 -0.93 11.01
N LEU A 264 11.97 -2.17 10.66
CA LEU A 264 11.49 -3.37 11.36
C LEU A 264 12.29 -3.56 12.65
N GLU A 265 11.60 -3.48 13.78
CA GLU A 265 12.15 -3.69 15.12
C GLU A 265 11.83 -5.11 15.60
N TRP A 266 12.79 -5.71 16.31
CA TRP A 266 12.71 -7.08 16.82
C TRP A 266 12.79 -7.07 18.36
N ASN A 267 12.18 -8.07 18.98
CA ASN A 267 12.06 -8.17 20.45
C ASN A 267 11.40 -6.91 21.05
N SER A 268 10.39 -6.40 20.36
CA SER A 268 9.66 -5.20 20.75
C SER A 268 8.84 -5.47 22.03
N ASN A 269 9.49 -5.30 23.18
CA ASN A 269 8.85 -5.31 24.50
C ASN A 269 8.38 -3.89 24.83
N ASN A 270 7.27 -3.41 24.26
CA ASN A 270 6.66 -2.18 24.74
C ASN A 270 5.31 -2.43 25.40
N ALA A 271 5.18 -1.85 26.60
CA ALA A 271 4.09 -2.04 27.54
C ALA A 271 2.95 -1.06 27.22
N ALA A 272 1.98 -1.48 26.42
CA ALA A 272 0.59 -1.02 26.48
C ALA A 272 -0.28 -1.81 25.48
N GLY A 273 -0.80 -2.96 25.94
CA GLY A 273 -2.12 -3.45 25.52
C GLY A 273 -2.37 -3.82 24.05
N ASN A 274 -1.48 -4.54 23.36
CA ASN A 274 -1.83 -5.26 22.13
C ASN A 274 -0.91 -6.46 21.86
N ASP A 275 -1.46 -7.49 21.19
CA ASP A 275 -0.86 -8.79 20.87
C ASP A 275 0.39 -8.70 19.95
N PHE A 276 1.53 -8.24 20.46
CA PHE A 276 2.86 -8.43 19.84
C PHE A 276 3.28 -9.92 19.87
N ALA A 277 2.37 -10.84 19.55
CA ALA A 277 2.57 -12.28 19.58
C ALA A 277 3.76 -12.74 18.72
N THR A 278 4.18 -11.92 17.77
CA THR A 278 5.31 -12.14 16.87
C THR A 278 6.63 -11.57 17.39
N GLY A 279 6.61 -10.70 18.40
CA GLY A 279 7.77 -9.97 18.91
C GLY A 279 8.35 -8.95 17.93
N ARG A 280 7.58 -8.50 16.94
CA ARG A 280 8.02 -7.57 15.90
C ARG A 280 7.11 -6.33 15.82
N SER A 281 7.72 -5.17 15.63
CA SER A 281 7.05 -3.90 15.37
C SER A 281 7.68 -3.19 14.19
N VAL A 282 6.97 -2.24 13.60
CA VAL A 282 7.55 -1.31 12.64
C VAL A 282 7.41 0.10 13.19
N ARG A 283 8.51 0.85 13.15
CA ARG A 283 8.54 2.29 13.44
C ARG A 283 8.75 3.03 12.13
N PHE A 284 7.81 3.90 11.81
CA PHE A 284 7.86 4.79 10.66
C PHE A 284 8.06 6.23 11.10
N HIS A 285 9.08 6.89 10.59
CA HIS A 285 9.31 8.31 10.79
C HIS A 285 8.78 9.10 9.59
N ALA A 286 7.76 9.93 9.80
CA ALA A 286 7.17 10.77 8.76
C ALA A 286 8.11 11.94 8.39
N THR A 287 8.31 12.14 7.09
CA THR A 287 9.16 13.24 6.57
C THR A 287 8.36 14.29 5.79
N ALA A 288 7.21 13.89 5.25
CA ALA A 288 6.19 14.77 4.72
C ALA A 288 4.83 14.07 4.79
N GLY A 289 3.76 14.84 4.67
CA GLY A 289 2.42 14.29 4.59
C GLY A 289 1.42 15.26 4.00
N ALA A 290 0.40 14.69 3.38
CA ALA A 290 -0.70 15.39 2.74
C ALA A 290 -2.01 14.93 3.38
N LEU A 291 -2.79 15.89 3.86
CA LEU A 291 -4.13 15.69 4.38
C LEU A 291 -5.11 16.45 3.51
N TRP A 292 -6.12 15.78 2.99
CA TRP A 292 -7.12 16.40 2.11
C TRP A 292 -8.49 15.74 2.27
N ALA A 293 -9.53 16.53 2.04
CA ALA A 293 -10.90 16.04 2.09
C ALA A 293 -11.22 15.22 0.83
N SER A 294 -11.72 14.00 1.02
CA SER A 294 -12.21 13.15 -0.05
C SER A 294 -13.68 12.82 0.15
N ALA A 295 -14.26 12.14 -0.83
CA ALA A 295 -15.61 11.58 -0.76
C ALA A 295 -15.57 10.06 -0.54
N ILE A 296 -14.48 9.51 0.03
CA ILE A 296 -14.36 8.06 0.27
C ILE A 296 -14.96 7.76 1.64
N THR A 297 -16.23 7.36 1.66
CA THR A 297 -16.95 7.07 2.89
C THR A 297 -17.26 5.58 3.01
N GLN A 298 -17.76 5.17 4.17
CA GLN A 298 -18.39 3.86 4.32
C GLN A 298 -19.91 3.99 4.42
N GLN A 299 -20.64 3.00 3.91
CA GLN A 299 -22.07 2.92 4.16
C GLN A 299 -22.31 2.56 5.64
N THR A 300 -22.94 3.46 6.39
CA THR A 300 -23.46 3.15 7.73
C THR A 300 -24.64 2.20 7.59
N ALA A 301 -24.57 1.07 8.31
CA ALA A 301 -25.66 0.10 8.40
C ALA A 301 -26.91 0.70 9.07
#